data_AF-A0A4Q1KWK2-F1
#
_entry.id   AF-A0A4Q1KWK2-F1
#
_cell.length_a   1.000
_cell.length_b   1.000
_cell.length_c   1.000
_cell.angle_alpha   90.00
_cell.angle_beta   90.00
_cell.angle_gamma   90.00
#
_symmetry.space_group_name_H-M   'P 1'
#
loop_
_entity.id
_entity.type
_entity.pdbx_description
1 polymer ?
#
loop_
_entity_poly.entity_id
_entity_poly.type
_entity_poly.pdbx_seq_one_letter_code
_entity_poly.pdbx_strand_id
1 'polypeptide(L)'
;MKIIKSPWKNELMQMVSDAKESIKITSPFVKENICAELLQHKKSNSSLELITSFKLMNIYNGSVDLNGLEHIIKSKGVVKNFSRLHAKIYLFDDKKAVVTSGNLTNGGLLQNYEYGFYIDEPSIVSEISNDFNQLLRDETMGQIELNHIKEVRSLLKKIPKSEQIPLPTYSVDATVEKNDVITLPEGIISSTLKGWKLIVFNCIQSIPKDVFTLNDVNAFVPQLQKDYPNNNTIPAKIRQQLQLLRDLGLIEFLGNGNYKKLWQ
;
A
#
# COMPACT_ATOMS: atom_id res chain seq x y z
N MET A 1 -3.59 20.62 21.65
CA MET A 1 -2.83 19.34 21.65
C MET A 1 -3.03 18.54 22.94
N LYS A 2 -3.14 17.21 22.84
CA LYS A 2 -3.26 16.26 23.96
C LYS A 2 -2.50 14.97 23.65
N ILE A 3 -2.04 14.24 24.66
CA ILE A 3 -1.42 12.93 24.48
C ILE A 3 -2.50 11.88 24.20
N ILE A 4 -2.24 10.96 23.26
CA ILE A 4 -2.99 9.73 23.05
C ILE A 4 -2.07 8.55 23.38
N LYS A 5 -2.59 7.58 24.13
CA LYS A 5 -1.92 6.31 24.45
C LYS A 5 -2.86 5.16 24.16
N SER A 6 -2.31 4.01 23.79
CA SER A 6 -3.05 2.75 23.73
C SER A 6 -3.69 2.37 25.08
N PRO A 7 -4.92 1.80 25.09
CA PRO A 7 -5.82 1.64 23.95
C PRO A 7 -6.48 2.98 23.58
N TRP A 8 -6.60 3.27 22.28
CA TRP A 8 -7.19 4.53 21.79
C TRP A 8 -8.24 4.31 20.68
N LYS A 9 -8.71 3.07 20.55
CA LYS A 9 -9.72 2.70 19.55
C LYS A 9 -11.04 3.46 19.74
N ASN A 10 -11.48 3.66 20.97
CA ASN A 10 -12.76 4.31 21.25
C ASN A 10 -12.72 5.79 20.85
N GLU A 11 -11.60 6.45 21.16
CA GLU A 11 -11.31 7.82 20.75
C GLU A 11 -11.29 7.94 19.23
N LEU A 12 -10.63 6.99 18.53
CA LEU A 12 -10.66 6.93 17.07
C LEU A 12 -12.09 6.82 16.54
N MET A 13 -12.90 5.88 17.04
CA MET A 13 -14.27 5.70 16.56
C MET A 13 -15.15 6.92 16.87
N GLN A 14 -14.96 7.58 18.01
CA GLN A 14 -15.65 8.83 18.32
C GLN A 14 -15.29 9.93 17.32
N MET A 15 -14.00 10.11 17.00
CA MET A 15 -13.58 11.11 16.00
C MET A 15 -14.13 10.80 14.60
N VAL A 16 -14.21 9.53 14.23
CA VAL A 16 -14.83 9.07 12.97
C VAL A 16 -16.33 9.37 12.94
N SER A 17 -17.05 9.16 14.05
CA SER A 17 -18.46 9.53 14.18
C SER A 17 -18.69 11.03 14.19
N ASP A 18 -17.77 11.80 14.74
CA ASP A 18 -17.86 13.26 14.79
C ASP A 18 -17.60 13.90 13.42
N ALA A 19 -16.69 13.33 12.62
CA ALA A 19 -16.32 13.83 11.30
C ALA A 19 -17.53 14.02 10.39
N LYS A 20 -17.60 15.16 9.70
CA LYS A 20 -18.74 15.56 8.86
C LYS A 20 -18.39 15.62 7.37
N GLU A 21 -17.14 15.92 7.05
CA GLU A 21 -16.66 16.28 5.74
C GLU A 21 -15.66 15.24 5.22
N SER A 22 -14.61 14.94 5.98
CA SER A 22 -13.55 14.05 5.52
C SER A 22 -12.84 13.28 6.64
N ILE A 23 -12.41 12.07 6.30
CA ILE A 23 -11.52 11.25 7.12
C ILE A 23 -10.35 10.86 6.22
N LYS A 24 -9.14 11.28 6.58
CA LYS A 24 -7.91 11.00 5.82
C LYS A 24 -6.95 10.24 6.72
N ILE A 25 -6.50 9.07 6.29
CA ILE A 25 -5.69 8.17 7.10
C ILE A 25 -4.45 7.77 6.32
N THR A 26 -3.29 7.83 6.98
CA THR A 26 -2.10 7.10 6.56
C THR A 26 -1.87 5.95 7.53
N SER A 27 -1.69 4.74 7.02
CA SER A 27 -1.27 3.60 7.85
C SER A 27 -0.69 2.50 6.97
N PRO A 28 0.58 2.09 7.14
CA PRO A 28 1.17 1.03 6.32
C PRO A 28 0.51 -0.32 6.55
N PHE A 29 0.03 -0.60 7.76
CA PHE A 29 -0.66 -1.85 8.11
C PHE A 29 -2.13 -1.58 8.40
N VAL A 30 -2.99 -2.44 7.87
CA VAL A 30 -4.44 -2.21 7.83
C VAL A 30 -5.16 -3.53 8.04
N LYS A 31 -6.08 -3.58 9.02
CA LYS A 31 -6.89 -4.76 9.33
C LYS A 31 -8.36 -4.59 8.97
N GLU A 32 -8.97 -5.64 8.44
CA GLU A 32 -10.36 -5.64 7.97
C GLU A 32 -11.33 -5.22 9.06
N ASN A 33 -11.16 -5.75 10.27
CA ASN A 33 -12.07 -5.50 11.37
C ASN A 33 -12.13 -4.01 11.73
N ILE A 34 -10.99 -3.31 11.70
CA ILE A 34 -10.95 -1.87 11.96
C ILE A 34 -11.58 -1.10 10.80
N CYS A 35 -11.31 -1.46 9.55
CA CYS A 35 -11.95 -0.83 8.40
C CYS A 35 -13.48 -0.97 8.45
N ALA A 36 -14.00 -2.13 8.83
CA ALA A 36 -15.43 -2.35 8.98
C ALA A 36 -16.04 -1.41 10.04
N GLU A 37 -15.37 -1.27 11.19
CA GLU A 37 -15.81 -0.37 12.26
C GLU A 37 -15.75 1.10 11.86
N LEU A 38 -14.71 1.52 11.12
CA LEU A 38 -14.65 2.87 10.55
C LEU A 38 -15.86 3.16 9.67
N LEU A 39 -16.20 2.23 8.77
CA LEU A 39 -17.31 2.40 7.84
C LEU A 39 -18.68 2.39 8.53
N GLN A 40 -18.81 1.67 9.65
CA GLN A 40 -20.02 1.65 10.47
C GLN A 40 -20.24 2.98 11.21
N HIS A 41 -19.16 3.60 11.72
CA HIS A 41 -19.24 4.82 12.53
C HIS A 41 -19.23 6.10 11.69
N LYS A 42 -18.63 6.05 10.51
CA LYS A 42 -18.50 7.18 9.59
C LYS A 42 -19.88 7.64 9.10
N LYS A 43 -20.10 8.96 9.05
CA LYS A 43 -21.29 9.55 8.42
C LYS A 43 -21.34 9.30 6.92
N SER A 44 -22.54 9.10 6.37
CA SER A 44 -22.77 8.85 4.93
C SER A 44 -22.12 9.90 4.02
N ASN A 45 -22.10 11.16 4.45
CA ASN A 45 -21.66 12.29 3.63
C ASN A 45 -20.16 12.62 3.78
N SER A 46 -19.47 12.05 4.76
CA SER A 46 -18.03 12.24 4.92
C SER A 46 -17.28 11.51 3.79
N SER A 47 -16.13 11.99 3.32
CA SER A 47 -15.23 11.16 2.50
C SER A 47 -14.36 10.27 3.41
N LEU A 48 -13.78 9.21 2.83
CA LEU A 48 -12.74 8.40 3.48
C LEU A 48 -11.61 8.15 2.47
N GLU A 49 -10.41 8.62 2.81
CA GLU A 49 -9.19 8.44 2.03
C GLU A 49 -8.15 7.71 2.86
N LEU A 50 -7.63 6.61 2.35
CA LEU A 50 -6.63 5.78 3.01
C LEU A 50 -5.38 5.67 2.13
N ILE A 51 -4.23 6.07 2.66
CA ILE A 51 -2.91 5.78 2.09
C ILE A 51 -2.29 4.63 2.88
N THR A 52 -1.92 3.55 2.20
CA THR A 52 -1.33 2.35 2.81
C THR A 52 -0.12 1.84 2.03
N SER A 53 0.60 0.85 2.57
CA SER A 53 1.74 0.20 1.91
C SER A 53 1.28 -1.13 1.27
N PHE A 54 0.78 -1.05 0.05
CA PHE A 54 0.24 -2.17 -0.72
C PHE A 54 1.34 -2.98 -1.41
N LYS A 55 2.22 -3.59 -0.60
CA LYS A 55 3.24 -4.53 -1.05
C LYS A 55 2.73 -5.96 -0.97
N LEU A 56 3.10 -6.81 -1.94
CA LEU A 56 2.70 -8.23 -1.93
C LEU A 56 3.12 -8.93 -0.63
N MET A 57 4.29 -8.64 -0.09
CA MET A 57 4.79 -9.21 1.17
C MET A 57 3.95 -8.80 2.40
N ASN A 58 3.50 -7.54 2.46
CA ASN A 58 2.62 -7.06 3.54
C ASN A 58 1.26 -7.78 3.51
N ILE A 59 0.75 -8.04 2.31
CA ILE A 59 -0.52 -8.73 2.08
C ILE A 59 -0.37 -10.22 2.39
N TYR A 60 0.72 -10.84 1.93
CA TYR A 60 1.03 -12.26 2.17
C TYR A 60 1.17 -12.58 3.67
N ASN A 61 1.89 -11.73 4.42
CA ASN A 61 2.05 -11.88 5.88
C ASN A 61 0.82 -11.40 6.68
N GLY A 62 -0.26 -11.00 6.00
CA GLY A 62 -1.48 -10.51 6.64
C GLY A 62 -1.32 -9.19 7.38
N SER A 63 -0.27 -8.40 7.14
CA SER A 63 -0.16 -7.04 7.71
C SER A 63 -1.11 -6.04 7.03
N VAL A 64 -1.54 -6.33 5.80
CA VAL A 64 -2.58 -5.59 5.05
C VAL A 64 -3.68 -6.56 4.61
N ASP A 65 -4.89 -6.40 5.15
CA ASP A 65 -6.03 -7.24 4.81
C ASP A 65 -6.77 -6.69 3.58
N LEU A 66 -6.78 -7.48 2.49
CA LEU A 66 -7.44 -7.10 1.24
C LEU A 66 -8.95 -6.86 1.38
N ASN A 67 -9.63 -7.58 2.27
CA ASN A 67 -11.06 -7.39 2.52
C ASN A 67 -11.35 -5.98 3.07
N GLY A 68 -10.50 -5.48 3.98
CA GLY A 68 -10.65 -4.14 4.55
C GLY A 68 -10.55 -3.05 3.49
N LEU A 69 -9.56 -3.17 2.59
CA LEU A 69 -9.40 -2.23 1.48
C LEU A 69 -10.57 -2.32 0.49
N GLU A 70 -11.04 -3.54 0.18
CA GLU A 70 -12.18 -3.77 -0.69
C GLU A 70 -13.46 -3.14 -0.13
N HIS A 71 -13.71 -3.24 1.17
CA HIS A 71 -14.85 -2.61 1.83
C HIS A 71 -14.82 -1.08 1.68
N ILE A 72 -13.65 -0.45 1.88
CA ILE A 72 -13.47 1.00 1.72
C ILE A 72 -13.77 1.43 0.27
N ILE A 73 -13.24 0.71 -0.72
CA ILE A 73 -13.46 1.05 -2.14
C ILE A 73 -14.95 0.89 -2.50
N LYS A 74 -15.60 -0.18 -2.04
CA LYS A 74 -17.04 -0.42 -2.28
C LYS A 74 -17.94 0.63 -1.63
N SER A 75 -17.53 1.21 -0.51
CA SER A 75 -18.23 2.33 0.13
C SER A 75 -17.91 3.69 -0.48
N LYS A 76 -17.36 3.73 -1.72
CA LYS A 76 -16.93 4.95 -2.42
C LYS A 76 -15.77 5.70 -1.73
N GLY A 77 -15.03 5.02 -0.86
CA GLY A 77 -13.78 5.54 -0.31
C GLY A 77 -12.62 5.39 -1.31
N VAL A 78 -11.55 6.15 -1.09
CA VAL A 78 -10.34 6.11 -1.91
C VAL A 78 -9.24 5.40 -1.16
N VAL A 79 -8.56 4.46 -1.83
CA VAL A 79 -7.39 3.78 -1.28
C VAL A 79 -6.20 3.98 -2.22
N LYS A 80 -5.08 4.41 -1.65
CA LYS A 80 -3.83 4.71 -2.36
C LYS A 80 -2.69 3.86 -1.83
N ASN A 81 -1.76 3.52 -2.72
CA ASN A 81 -0.51 2.85 -2.37
C ASN A 81 0.63 3.87 -2.29
N PHE A 82 1.32 3.89 -1.16
CA PHE A 82 2.65 4.49 -1.04
C PHE A 82 3.57 3.46 -0.39
N SER A 83 4.39 2.77 -1.20
CA SER A 83 5.17 1.61 -0.75
C SER A 83 6.09 1.93 0.43
N ARG A 84 6.67 3.13 0.46
CA ARG A 84 7.59 3.59 1.53
C ARG A 84 6.88 4.19 2.74
N LEU A 85 5.56 4.02 2.85
CA LEU A 85 4.80 4.60 3.94
C LEU A 85 5.22 3.99 5.29
N HIS A 86 5.53 4.87 6.25
CA HIS A 86 5.70 4.49 7.64
C HIS A 86 4.88 5.35 8.61
N ALA A 87 4.50 6.57 8.20
CA ALA A 87 3.68 7.46 9.01
C ALA A 87 2.31 6.86 9.32
N LYS A 88 1.79 7.16 10.52
CA LYS A 88 0.40 6.90 10.90
C LYS A 88 -0.24 8.20 11.35
N ILE A 89 -1.08 8.73 10.48
CA ILE A 89 -1.74 10.02 10.63
C ILE A 89 -3.23 9.80 10.42
N TYR A 90 -4.05 10.38 11.28
CA TYR A 90 -5.50 10.29 11.22
C TYR A 90 -6.06 11.72 11.28
N LEU A 91 -6.55 12.22 10.16
CA LEU A 91 -7.08 13.56 9.98
C LEU A 91 -8.60 13.51 9.86
N PHE A 92 -9.28 14.45 10.52
CA PHE A 92 -10.73 14.57 10.54
C PHE A 92 -11.13 16.00 10.21
N ASP A 93 -11.91 16.15 9.14
CA ASP A 93 -12.45 17.42 8.62
C ASP A 93 -11.40 18.52 8.40
N ASP A 94 -10.12 18.14 8.22
CA ASP A 94 -8.97 19.06 8.21
C ASP A 94 -8.92 20.01 9.44
N LYS A 95 -9.51 19.59 10.57
CA LYS A 95 -9.65 20.36 11.82
C LYS A 95 -9.05 19.65 13.03
N LYS A 96 -8.94 18.33 12.97
CA LYS A 96 -8.33 17.50 14.02
C LYS A 96 -7.38 16.50 13.39
N ALA A 97 -6.29 16.21 14.05
CA ALA A 97 -5.33 15.20 13.65
C ALA A 97 -4.89 14.32 14.82
N VAL A 98 -4.54 13.08 14.54
CA VAL A 98 -3.75 12.22 15.43
C VAL A 98 -2.50 11.80 14.69
N VAL A 99 -1.34 12.04 15.29
CA VAL A 99 -0.05 11.50 14.84
C VAL A 99 0.43 10.53 15.90
N THR A 100 0.67 9.28 15.53
CA THR A 100 0.89 8.18 16.48
C THR A 100 1.82 7.12 15.90
N SER A 101 2.37 6.27 16.77
CA SER A 101 3.06 5.03 16.39
C SER A 101 2.09 3.91 16.00
N GLY A 102 0.83 3.98 16.42
CA GLY A 102 -0.18 2.94 16.21
C GLY A 102 -0.70 2.84 14.78
N ASN A 103 -0.66 1.65 14.19
CA ASN A 103 -1.27 1.33 12.90
C ASN A 103 -2.79 1.13 13.00
N LEU A 104 -3.49 1.18 11.86
CA LEU A 104 -4.92 0.89 11.68
C LEU A 104 -5.23 -0.62 11.83
N THR A 105 -4.93 -1.16 13.01
CA THR A 105 -5.00 -2.58 13.36
C THR A 105 -5.42 -2.74 14.82
N ASN A 106 -5.96 -3.89 15.23
CA ASN A 106 -6.19 -4.14 16.66
C ASN A 106 -4.91 -4.03 17.50
N GLY A 107 -3.77 -4.46 16.96
CA GLY A 107 -2.47 -4.30 17.61
C GLY A 107 -2.20 -2.83 17.96
N GLY A 108 -2.20 -1.96 16.94
CA GLY A 108 -1.89 -0.54 17.10
C GLY A 108 -2.98 0.32 17.76
N LEU A 109 -4.21 -0.20 17.92
CA LEU A 109 -5.31 0.54 18.57
C LEU A 109 -5.62 0.04 19.99
N LEU A 110 -5.31 -1.22 20.31
CA LEU A 110 -5.73 -1.88 21.55
C LEU A 110 -4.61 -2.55 22.35
N GLN A 111 -3.62 -3.17 21.69
CA GLN A 111 -2.73 -4.13 22.36
C GLN A 111 -1.31 -3.60 22.56
N ASN A 112 -0.71 -3.04 21.52
CA ASN A 112 0.66 -2.52 21.55
C ASN A 112 0.73 -1.31 22.49
N TYR A 113 1.91 -1.09 23.08
CA TYR A 113 2.20 0.17 23.74
C TYR A 113 2.46 1.26 22.69
N GLU A 114 1.44 2.03 22.38
CA GLU A 114 1.48 3.09 21.37
C GLU A 114 1.40 4.46 22.03
N TYR A 115 2.07 5.42 21.43
CA TYR A 115 2.11 6.80 21.92
C TYR A 115 1.95 7.78 20.77
N GLY A 116 1.18 8.82 21.00
CA GLY A 116 0.92 9.84 20.00
C GLY A 116 0.34 11.11 20.56
N PHE A 117 0.00 12.01 19.63
CA PHE A 117 -0.57 13.31 19.94
C PHE A 117 -1.87 13.50 19.16
N TYR A 118 -2.92 13.86 19.89
CA TYR A 118 -4.10 14.52 19.34
C TYR A 118 -3.82 16.01 19.18
N ILE A 119 -4.21 16.56 18.03
CA ILE A 119 -3.89 17.90 17.58
C ILE A 119 -5.16 18.55 17.04
N ASP A 120 -5.50 19.72 17.58
CA ASP A 120 -6.64 20.56 17.21
C ASP A 120 -6.23 22.03 17.00
N GLU A 121 -4.93 22.30 17.00
CA GLU A 121 -4.35 23.61 16.70
C GLU A 121 -4.48 23.88 15.18
N PRO A 122 -5.22 24.91 14.74
CA PRO A 122 -5.53 25.09 13.32
C PRO A 122 -4.31 25.23 12.40
N SER A 123 -3.26 25.90 12.87
CA SER A 123 -2.01 26.07 12.10
C SER A 123 -1.33 24.73 11.82
N ILE A 124 -1.22 23.89 12.85
CA ILE A 124 -0.53 22.59 12.78
C ILE A 124 -1.38 21.59 11.98
N VAL A 125 -2.70 21.57 12.19
CA VAL A 125 -3.58 20.68 11.40
C VAL A 125 -3.56 21.06 9.92
N SER A 126 -3.51 22.36 9.60
CA SER A 126 -3.36 22.84 8.21
C SER A 126 -2.05 22.34 7.58
N GLU A 127 -0.94 22.38 8.31
CA GLU A 127 0.35 21.84 7.87
C GLU A 127 0.26 20.32 7.59
N ILE A 128 -0.26 19.54 8.53
CA ILE A 128 -0.43 18.08 8.37
C ILE A 128 -1.35 17.75 7.18
N SER A 129 -2.42 18.54 6.99
CA SER A 129 -3.32 18.37 5.83
C SER A 129 -2.61 18.68 4.51
N ASN A 130 -1.80 19.74 4.47
CA ASN A 130 -0.98 20.08 3.31
C ASN A 130 0.03 18.97 2.98
N ASP A 131 0.71 18.41 3.98
CA ASP A 131 1.63 17.28 3.80
C ASP A 131 0.92 16.04 3.25
N PHE A 132 -0.27 15.74 3.76
CA PHE A 132 -1.11 14.65 3.23
C PHE A 132 -1.47 14.89 1.75
N ASN A 133 -1.89 16.11 1.41
CA ASN A 133 -2.25 16.48 0.04
C ASN A 133 -1.03 16.51 -0.89
N GLN A 134 0.15 16.87 -0.40
CA GLN A 134 1.40 16.81 -1.14
C GLN A 134 1.81 15.36 -1.39
N LEU A 135 1.65 14.48 -0.40
CA LEU A 135 1.91 13.05 -0.55
C LEU A 135 1.03 12.45 -1.66
N LEU A 136 -0.25 12.85 -1.76
CA LEU A 136 -1.13 12.42 -2.86
C LEU A 136 -0.66 12.81 -4.27
N ARG A 137 0.25 13.79 -4.39
CA ARG A 137 0.82 14.28 -5.66
C ARG A 137 2.19 13.65 -5.96
N ASP A 138 2.72 12.81 -5.07
CA ASP A 138 4.01 12.15 -5.25
C ASP A 138 3.97 11.18 -6.45
N GLU A 139 5.03 11.16 -7.26
CA GLU A 139 5.10 10.32 -8.46
C GLU A 139 5.10 8.81 -8.16
N THR A 140 5.50 8.43 -6.96
CA THR A 140 5.50 7.04 -6.48
C THR A 140 4.13 6.59 -5.98
N MET A 141 3.16 7.51 -5.86
CA MET A 141 1.80 7.21 -5.44
C MET A 141 1.08 6.32 -6.48
N GLY A 142 0.45 5.25 -6.00
CA GLY A 142 -0.39 4.34 -6.79
C GLY A 142 -1.87 4.42 -6.39
N GLN A 143 -2.78 4.19 -7.34
CA GLN A 143 -4.20 4.03 -7.04
C GLN A 143 -4.51 2.55 -6.82
N ILE A 144 -5.22 2.22 -5.75
CA ILE A 144 -5.70 0.85 -5.53
C ILE A 144 -7.17 0.77 -5.97
N GLU A 145 -7.48 -0.21 -6.80
CA GLU A 145 -8.78 -0.45 -7.39
C GLU A 145 -9.22 -1.91 -7.18
N LEU A 146 -10.50 -2.21 -7.41
CA LEU A 146 -11.06 -3.56 -7.19
C LEU A 146 -10.43 -4.63 -8.10
N ASN A 147 -10.01 -4.27 -9.31
CA ASN A 147 -9.23 -5.13 -10.21
C ASN A 147 -7.88 -5.52 -9.59
N HIS A 148 -7.14 -4.59 -8.99
CA HIS A 148 -5.85 -4.84 -8.35
C HIS A 148 -6.02 -5.85 -7.20
N ILE A 149 -7.05 -5.65 -6.36
CA ILE A 149 -7.38 -6.59 -5.28
C ILE A 149 -7.68 -8.00 -5.84
N LYS A 150 -8.48 -8.10 -6.91
CA LYS A 150 -8.79 -9.39 -7.55
C LYS A 150 -7.55 -10.08 -8.11
N GLU A 151 -6.66 -9.33 -8.76
CA GLU A 151 -5.40 -9.86 -9.31
C GLU A 151 -4.48 -10.37 -8.20
N VAL A 152 -4.29 -9.60 -7.12
CA VAL A 152 -3.48 -10.02 -5.97
C VAL A 152 -4.08 -11.25 -5.29
N ARG A 153 -5.40 -11.34 -5.12
CA ARG A 153 -6.04 -12.58 -4.60
C ARG A 153 -5.77 -13.79 -5.50
N SER A 154 -5.79 -13.61 -6.81
CA SER A 154 -5.49 -14.68 -7.78
C SER A 154 -4.03 -15.15 -7.66
N LEU A 155 -3.09 -14.20 -7.51
CA LEU A 155 -1.69 -14.46 -7.20
C LEU A 155 -1.55 -15.28 -5.92
N LEU A 156 -2.09 -14.79 -4.80
CA LEU A 156 -1.97 -15.45 -3.50
C LEU A 156 -2.52 -16.88 -3.48
N LYS A 157 -3.60 -17.17 -4.22
CA LYS A 157 -4.17 -18.53 -4.30
C LYS A 157 -3.22 -19.55 -4.94
N LYS A 158 -2.30 -19.10 -5.78
CA LYS A 158 -1.33 -19.96 -6.46
C LYS A 158 -0.05 -20.15 -5.66
N ILE A 159 0.23 -19.27 -4.70
CA ILE A 159 1.37 -19.42 -3.79
C ILE A 159 1.06 -20.63 -2.91
N PRO A 160 1.86 -21.71 -2.94
CA PRO A 160 1.68 -22.80 -2.01
C PRO A 160 1.77 -22.20 -0.61
N LYS A 161 0.80 -22.53 0.25
CA LYS A 161 0.92 -22.26 1.68
C LYS A 161 2.07 -23.14 2.17
N SER A 162 3.31 -22.69 2.01
CA SER A 162 4.41 -23.26 2.78
C SER A 162 3.96 -23.19 4.23
N GLU A 163 4.03 -24.32 4.92
CA GLU A 163 3.84 -24.36 6.37
C GLU A 163 4.74 -23.27 6.93
N GLN A 164 4.11 -22.23 7.45
CA GLN A 164 4.81 -21.22 8.23
C GLN A 164 5.40 -22.01 9.38
N ILE A 165 6.68 -22.40 9.29
CA ILE A 165 7.44 -22.71 10.48
C ILE A 165 7.25 -21.46 11.33
N PRO A 166 6.59 -21.54 12.49
CA PRO A 166 6.45 -20.38 13.34
C PRO A 166 7.88 -19.99 13.68
N LEU A 167 8.37 -18.91 13.09
CA LEU A 167 9.60 -18.30 13.56
C LEU A 167 9.33 -18.03 15.04
N PRO A 168 10.20 -18.48 15.97
CA PRO A 168 10.02 -18.20 17.37
C PRO A 168 9.82 -16.70 17.50
N THR A 169 8.69 -16.29 18.08
CA THR A 169 8.38 -14.91 18.43
C THR A 169 9.38 -14.49 19.51
N TYR A 170 10.59 -14.17 19.08
CA TYR A 170 11.50 -13.39 19.87
C TYR A 170 10.92 -11.98 19.93
N SER A 171 10.47 -11.60 21.11
CA SER A 171 10.18 -10.22 21.49
C SER A 171 11.48 -9.44 21.47
N VAL A 172 11.93 -9.05 20.29
CA VAL A 172 12.95 -8.01 20.14
C VAL A 172 12.26 -6.87 19.42
N ASP A 173 11.88 -5.87 20.20
CA ASP A 173 11.63 -4.51 19.75
C ASP A 173 12.88 -4.01 19.01
N ALA A 174 12.91 -4.26 17.71
CA ALA A 174 13.78 -3.61 16.78
C ALA A 174 13.07 -3.67 15.43
N THR A 175 13.19 -2.58 14.68
CA THR A 175 12.95 -2.53 13.24
C THR A 175 13.71 -3.66 12.55
N VAL A 176 13.13 -4.87 12.52
CA VAL A 176 13.47 -5.83 11.48
C VAL A 176 13.03 -5.08 10.23
N GLU A 177 14.00 -4.65 9.42
CA GLU A 177 13.78 -4.44 8.01
C GLU A 177 13.12 -5.73 7.51
N LYS A 178 11.79 -5.79 7.59
CA LYS A 178 11.02 -6.88 7.01
C LYS A 178 11.43 -6.82 5.55
N ASN A 179 12.16 -7.84 5.10
CA ASN A 179 12.49 -7.97 3.70
C ASN A 179 11.19 -7.77 2.92
N ASP A 180 11.08 -6.66 2.20
CA ASP A 180 9.92 -6.32 1.37
C ASP A 180 9.76 -7.29 0.20
N VAL A 181 10.73 -8.18 0.04
CA VAL A 181 10.85 -9.21 -0.98
C VAL A 181 10.19 -10.50 -0.49
N ILE A 182 9.22 -10.99 -1.26
CA ILE A 182 8.61 -12.30 -1.04
C ILE A 182 9.34 -13.39 -1.82
N THR A 183 9.69 -14.49 -1.18
CA THR A 183 10.27 -15.67 -1.85
C THR A 183 9.17 -16.55 -2.42
N LEU A 184 9.15 -16.79 -3.73
CA LEU A 184 8.09 -17.54 -4.42
C LEU A 184 8.65 -18.63 -5.33
N PRO A 185 7.95 -19.78 -5.47
CA PRO A 185 8.25 -20.73 -6.52
C PRO A 185 8.24 -20.10 -7.91
N GLU A 186 9.14 -20.58 -8.76
CA GLU A 186 9.32 -20.08 -10.12
C GLU A 186 8.01 -20.14 -10.93
N GLY A 187 7.75 -19.09 -11.72
CA GLY A 187 6.61 -19.04 -12.64
C GLY A 187 5.24 -18.75 -12.02
N ILE A 188 5.11 -18.66 -10.69
CA ILE A 188 3.80 -18.35 -10.05
C ILE A 188 3.27 -17.01 -10.51
N ILE A 189 4.09 -15.95 -10.42
CA ILE A 189 3.70 -14.61 -10.86
C ILE A 189 3.38 -14.64 -12.35
N SER A 190 4.29 -15.15 -13.19
CA SER A 190 4.10 -15.24 -14.65
C SER A 190 2.81 -15.95 -15.05
N SER A 191 2.41 -17.00 -14.33
CA SER A 191 1.17 -17.75 -14.63
C SER A 191 -0.12 -16.93 -14.43
N THR A 192 -0.07 -15.81 -13.70
CA THR A 192 -1.24 -14.95 -13.44
C THR A 192 -1.31 -13.73 -14.34
N LEU A 193 -0.16 -13.26 -14.82
CA LEU A 193 -0.08 -12.09 -15.69
C LEU A 193 -0.39 -12.52 -17.13
N LYS A 194 -0.94 -11.59 -17.92
CA LYS A 194 -1.27 -11.81 -19.33
C LYS A 194 -0.89 -10.60 -20.18
N GLY A 195 -0.74 -10.82 -21.49
CA GLY A 195 -0.45 -9.77 -22.47
C GLY A 195 0.83 -9.01 -22.16
N TRP A 196 0.84 -7.69 -22.42
CA TRP A 196 1.99 -6.81 -22.19
C TRP A 196 2.51 -6.81 -20.75
N LYS A 197 1.63 -7.01 -19.77
CA LYS A 197 2.01 -7.09 -18.35
C LYS A 197 2.96 -8.28 -18.11
N LEU A 198 2.65 -9.45 -18.65
CA LEU A 198 3.51 -10.64 -18.59
C LEU A 198 4.83 -10.43 -19.35
N ILE A 199 4.76 -9.85 -20.54
CA ILE A 199 5.95 -9.60 -21.38
C ILE A 199 6.95 -8.71 -20.65
N VAL A 200 6.48 -7.58 -20.10
CA VAL A 200 7.32 -6.64 -19.35
C VAL A 200 7.81 -7.27 -18.04
N PHE A 201 6.96 -8.05 -17.35
CA PHE A 201 7.38 -8.81 -16.18
C PHE A 201 8.53 -9.77 -16.49
N ASN A 202 8.47 -10.52 -17.58
CA ASN A 202 9.54 -11.45 -17.97
C ASN A 202 10.85 -10.72 -18.34
N CYS A 203 10.77 -9.51 -18.92
CA CYS A 203 11.94 -8.67 -19.13
C CYS A 203 12.58 -8.29 -17.78
N ILE A 204 11.77 -7.85 -16.82
CA ILE A 204 12.23 -7.49 -15.46
C ILE A 204 12.83 -8.71 -14.76
N GLN A 205 12.20 -9.88 -14.87
CA GLN A 205 12.69 -11.14 -14.29
C GLN A 205 14.09 -11.50 -14.82
N SER A 206 14.36 -11.22 -16.10
CA SER A 206 15.64 -11.51 -16.74
C SER A 206 16.78 -10.55 -16.34
N ILE A 207 16.46 -9.42 -15.70
CA ILE A 207 17.48 -8.49 -15.17
C ILE A 207 18.02 -9.10 -13.87
N PRO A 208 19.33 -9.33 -13.70
CA PRO A 208 19.86 -9.99 -12.50
C PRO A 208 19.82 -9.12 -11.23
N LYS A 209 19.66 -7.80 -11.38
CA LYS A 209 19.64 -6.84 -10.26
C LYS A 209 18.25 -6.77 -9.61
N ASP A 210 18.22 -6.61 -8.29
CA ASP A 210 16.98 -6.33 -7.54
C ASP A 210 16.45 -4.91 -7.80
N VAL A 211 17.39 -3.96 -7.93
CA VAL A 211 17.11 -2.58 -8.33
C VAL A 211 17.48 -2.41 -9.80
N PHE A 212 16.54 -1.94 -10.60
CA PHE A 212 16.69 -1.76 -12.04
C PHE A 212 16.15 -0.40 -12.48
N THR A 213 16.60 0.06 -13.63
CA THR A 213 16.22 1.33 -14.23
C THR A 213 15.25 1.13 -15.38
N LEU A 214 14.53 2.18 -15.75
CA LEU A 214 13.74 2.22 -16.99
C LEU A 214 14.61 1.91 -18.22
N ASN A 215 15.89 2.30 -18.20
CA ASN A 215 16.84 2.01 -19.28
C ASN A 215 17.18 0.52 -19.37
N ASP A 216 17.32 -0.17 -18.23
CA ASP A 216 17.54 -1.62 -18.21
C ASP A 216 16.37 -2.36 -18.88
N VAL A 217 15.12 -1.90 -18.67
CA VAL A 217 13.94 -2.49 -19.34
C VAL A 217 13.84 -2.06 -20.81
N ASN A 218 14.20 -0.81 -21.13
CA ASN A 218 14.21 -0.34 -22.52
C ASN A 218 15.28 -1.03 -23.39
N ALA A 219 16.30 -1.64 -22.78
CA ALA A 219 17.27 -2.47 -23.51
C ALA A 219 16.61 -3.66 -24.25
N PHE A 220 15.41 -4.08 -23.82
CA PHE A 220 14.63 -5.12 -24.49
C PHE A 220 13.80 -4.61 -25.68
N VAL A 221 13.70 -3.29 -25.91
CA VAL A 221 12.91 -2.70 -27.02
C VAL A 221 13.27 -3.26 -28.39
N PRO A 222 14.56 -3.43 -28.77
CA PRO A 222 14.92 -4.00 -30.07
C PRO A 222 14.39 -5.43 -30.27
N GLN A 223 14.37 -6.25 -29.21
CA GLN A 223 13.81 -7.59 -29.27
C GLN A 223 12.27 -7.54 -29.36
N LEU A 224 11.63 -6.75 -28.49
CA LEU A 224 10.18 -6.58 -28.50
C LEU A 224 9.65 -5.99 -29.81
N GLN A 225 10.42 -5.15 -30.50
CA GLN A 225 10.05 -4.60 -31.81
C GLN A 225 10.03 -5.69 -32.89
N LYS A 226 10.91 -6.70 -32.81
CA LYS A 226 10.87 -7.85 -33.73
C LYS A 226 9.63 -8.70 -33.49
N ASP A 227 9.28 -8.92 -32.22
CA ASP A 227 8.13 -9.74 -31.83
C ASP A 227 6.79 -9.01 -32.07
N TYR A 228 6.80 -7.67 -32.03
CA TYR A 228 5.62 -6.80 -32.22
C TYR A 228 5.90 -5.67 -33.24
N PRO A 229 6.12 -6.00 -34.53
CA PRO A 229 6.61 -5.05 -35.54
C PRO A 229 5.69 -3.86 -35.80
N ASN A 230 4.38 -4.03 -35.59
CA ASN A 230 3.38 -2.98 -35.82
C ASN A 230 3.21 -2.02 -34.62
N ASN A 231 3.89 -2.26 -33.49
CA ASN A 231 3.78 -1.41 -32.32
C ASN A 231 4.88 -0.33 -32.34
N ASN A 232 4.52 0.91 -32.65
CA ASN A 232 5.45 2.04 -32.65
C ASN A 232 5.61 2.72 -31.28
N THR A 233 4.97 2.17 -30.24
CA THR A 233 4.86 2.80 -28.91
C THR A 233 5.40 1.92 -27.78
N ILE A 234 6.28 0.97 -28.09
CA ILE A 234 6.81 0.00 -27.12
C ILE A 234 7.38 0.67 -25.86
N PRO A 235 8.21 1.74 -25.92
CA PRO A 235 8.71 2.38 -24.70
C PRO A 235 7.60 2.98 -23.83
N ALA A 236 6.55 3.55 -24.45
CA ALA A 236 5.39 4.04 -23.71
C ALA A 236 4.59 2.89 -23.08
N LYS A 237 4.48 1.76 -23.80
CA LYS A 237 3.84 0.55 -23.30
C LYS A 237 4.59 -0.04 -22.11
N ILE A 238 5.92 -0.08 -22.15
CA ILE A 238 6.78 -0.49 -21.03
C ILE A 238 6.49 0.38 -19.79
N ARG A 239 6.54 1.71 -19.93
CA ARG A 239 6.23 2.64 -18.82
C ARG A 239 4.84 2.39 -18.24
N GLN A 240 3.84 2.19 -19.08
CA GLN A 240 2.48 1.85 -18.65
C GLN A 240 2.46 0.55 -17.84
N GLN A 241 3.14 -0.51 -18.31
CA GLN A 241 3.15 -1.79 -17.58
C GLN A 241 3.93 -1.72 -16.26
N LEU A 242 4.99 -0.92 -16.18
CA LEU A 242 5.71 -0.67 -14.93
C LEU A 242 4.78 -0.01 -13.89
N GLN A 243 3.99 0.98 -14.30
CA GLN A 243 2.98 1.60 -13.41
C GLN A 243 1.95 0.56 -12.92
N LEU A 244 1.45 -0.30 -13.82
CA LEU A 244 0.52 -1.36 -13.44
C LEU A 244 1.15 -2.38 -12.49
N LEU A 245 2.40 -2.80 -12.70
CA LEU A 245 3.11 -3.71 -11.81
C LEU A 245 3.38 -3.07 -10.43
N ARG A 246 3.61 -1.75 -10.38
CA ARG A 246 3.71 -0.97 -9.14
C ARG A 246 2.39 -0.94 -8.39
N ASP A 247 1.29 -0.66 -9.09
CA ASP A 247 -0.04 -0.56 -8.50
C ASP A 247 -0.55 -1.94 -8.02
N LEU A 248 -0.02 -3.02 -8.57
CA LEU A 248 -0.20 -4.40 -8.08
C LEU A 248 0.67 -4.75 -6.87
N GLY A 249 1.62 -3.91 -6.50
CA GLY A 249 2.53 -4.17 -5.38
C GLY A 249 3.63 -5.21 -5.68
N LEU A 250 3.94 -5.45 -6.96
CA LEU A 250 5.02 -6.36 -7.40
C LEU A 250 6.37 -5.64 -7.53
N ILE A 251 6.35 -4.36 -7.89
CA ILE A 251 7.54 -3.51 -7.90
C ILE A 251 7.30 -2.25 -7.09
N GLU A 252 8.39 -1.65 -6.62
CA GLU A 252 8.40 -0.33 -5.99
C GLU A 252 9.05 0.67 -6.94
N PHE A 253 8.40 1.83 -7.16
CA PHE A 253 9.03 2.94 -7.88
C PHE A 253 9.81 3.80 -6.89
N LEU A 254 11.12 3.93 -7.11
CA LEU A 254 12.04 4.65 -6.24
C LEU A 254 12.25 6.11 -6.67
N GLY A 255 11.64 6.51 -7.79
CA GLY A 255 11.80 7.82 -8.41
C GLY A 255 12.91 7.87 -9.48
N ASN A 256 12.88 8.90 -10.32
CA ASN A 256 13.88 9.12 -11.39
C ASN A 256 14.10 7.91 -12.32
N GLY A 257 13.05 7.14 -12.59
CA GLY A 257 13.12 5.95 -13.45
C GLY A 257 13.75 4.72 -12.79
N ASN A 258 13.95 4.72 -11.47
CA ASN A 258 14.47 3.57 -10.71
C ASN A 258 13.35 2.76 -10.09
N TYR A 259 13.50 1.44 -10.08
CA TYR A 259 12.51 0.49 -9.57
C TYR A 259 13.19 -0.61 -8.76
N LYS A 260 12.46 -1.19 -7.79
CA LYS A 260 12.90 -2.36 -7.01
C LYS A 260 11.92 -3.51 -7.18
N LYS A 261 12.42 -4.72 -7.40
CA LYS A 261 11.62 -5.95 -7.37
C LYS A 261 11.22 -6.27 -5.93
N LEU A 262 9.97 -6.67 -5.74
CA LEU A 262 9.45 -7.09 -4.43
C LEU A 262 9.25 -8.61 -4.35
N TRP A 263 9.93 -9.38 -5.21
CA TRP A 263 9.91 -10.84 -5.20
C TRP A 263 11.30 -11.43 -5.50
N GLN A 264 11.52 -12.68 -5.07
CA GLN A 264 12.67 -13.50 -5.39
C GLN A 264 12.27 -14.95 -5.62
#